data_AF-A0A368XI89-F1
#
_entry.id   AF-A0A368XI89-F1
#
_cell.length_a   1.000
_cell.length_b   1.000
_cell.length_c   1.000
_cell.angle_alpha   90.00
_cell.angle_beta   90.00
_cell.angle_gamma   90.00
#
_symmetry.space_group_name_H-M   'P 1'
#
loop_
_entity.id
_entity.type
_entity.pdbx_description
1 polymer ?
#
loop_
_entity_poly.entity_id
_entity_poly.type
_entity_poly.pdbx_seq_one_letter_code
_entity_poly.pdbx_strand_id
1 'polypeptide(L)'
;MRRLRLHRDAVLGALDALAPPNEGAARTIAILSDAEIALGAQRIRARSRHPLEDVALYYMLFATAARPLEIARLQVRDYLAADGMVRTSSELRPEVTITGRARPLLFASARLREALDVCLDARVASGQGLGRQDAYRGLDPDSRLFLSSTGTGFTITPYGEPGQHRFECRAIWHHYRTLFRHAEQKQVTALTARHTVAARLYA
;
A
#
# COMPACT_ATOMS: atom_id res chain seq x y z
N MET A 1 21.08 -23.66 -7.16
CA MET A 1 22.31 -23.58 -8.00
C MET A 1 22.74 -24.94 -8.60
N ARG A 2 22.70 -26.08 -7.87
CA ARG A 2 23.24 -27.38 -8.35
C ARG A 2 22.48 -28.01 -9.55
N ARG A 3 21.15 -27.84 -9.64
CA ARG A 3 20.31 -28.40 -10.72
C ARG A 3 20.52 -27.75 -12.10
N LEU A 4 20.80 -26.45 -12.16
CA LEU A 4 21.03 -25.72 -13.42
C LEU A 4 22.34 -26.11 -14.10
N ARG A 5 23.39 -26.42 -13.31
CA ARG A 5 24.68 -26.86 -13.84
C ARG A 5 24.63 -28.28 -14.43
N LEU A 6 23.74 -29.12 -13.90
CA LEU A 6 23.60 -30.52 -14.33
C LEU A 6 22.89 -30.67 -15.67
N HIS A 7 22.09 -29.67 -16.05
CA HIS A 7 21.32 -29.65 -17.31
C HIS A 7 21.75 -28.50 -18.23
N ARG A 8 23.01 -28.06 -18.13
CA ARG A 8 23.54 -26.90 -18.84
C ARG A 8 23.29 -27.00 -20.35
N ASP A 9 23.61 -28.14 -20.95
CA ASP A 9 23.53 -28.31 -22.41
C ASP A 9 22.07 -28.36 -22.90
N ALA A 10 21.17 -28.95 -22.11
CA ALA A 10 19.73 -28.94 -22.38
C ALA A 10 19.13 -27.52 -22.25
N VAL A 11 19.62 -26.72 -21.30
CA VAL A 11 19.21 -25.31 -21.13
C VAL A 11 19.75 -24.45 -22.27
N LEU A 12 21.00 -24.63 -22.68
CA LEU A 12 21.59 -23.90 -23.80
C LEU A 12 20.89 -24.25 -25.13
N GLY A 13 20.64 -25.53 -25.40
CA GLY A 13 19.89 -25.94 -26.60
C GLY A 13 18.45 -25.43 -26.63
N ALA A 14 17.80 -25.31 -25.46
CA ALA A 14 16.47 -24.69 -25.36
C ALA A 14 16.49 -23.17 -25.57
N LEU A 15 17.60 -22.50 -25.19
CA LEU A 15 17.79 -21.07 -25.45
C LEU A 15 18.05 -20.78 -26.94
N ASP A 16 18.79 -21.65 -27.63
CA ASP A 16 19.06 -21.52 -29.06
C ASP A 16 17.80 -21.72 -29.93
N ALA A 17 16.83 -22.52 -29.43
CA ALA A 17 15.53 -22.74 -30.08
C ALA A 17 14.48 -21.67 -29.73
N LEU A 18 14.78 -20.76 -28.79
CA LEU A 18 13.88 -19.70 -28.37
C LEU A 18 13.99 -18.54 -29.36
N ALA A 19 12.96 -18.37 -30.19
CA ALA A 19 12.83 -17.15 -30.98
C ALA A 19 12.87 -15.94 -30.04
N PRO A 20 13.60 -14.85 -30.38
CA PRO A 20 13.59 -13.65 -29.57
C PRO A 20 12.13 -13.23 -29.37
N PRO A 21 11.71 -12.92 -28.13
CA PRO A 21 10.35 -12.46 -27.90
C PRO A 21 10.11 -11.25 -28.81
N ASN A 22 9.00 -11.24 -29.55
CA ASN A 22 8.61 -10.12 -30.40
C ASN A 22 8.89 -8.80 -29.64
N GLU A 23 9.83 -8.00 -30.15
CA GLU A 23 10.28 -6.74 -29.52
C GLU A 23 9.15 -5.69 -29.39
N GLY A 24 7.95 -5.98 -29.90
CA GLY A 24 6.81 -5.08 -29.95
C GLY A 24 5.84 -5.09 -28.76
N ALA A 25 6.11 -5.79 -27.66
CA ALA A 25 5.25 -5.71 -26.48
C ALA A 25 6.07 -5.47 -25.21
N ALA A 26 6.83 -4.37 -25.18
CA ALA A 26 7.10 -3.72 -23.91
C ALA A 26 5.74 -3.58 -23.20
N ARG A 27 5.56 -4.29 -22.07
CA ARG A 27 4.31 -4.21 -21.31
C ARG A 27 4.13 -2.76 -20.88
N THR A 28 3.37 -1.99 -21.67
CA THR A 28 3.08 -0.60 -21.35
C THR A 28 2.40 -0.59 -19.99
N ILE A 29 3.08 -0.02 -19.00
CA ILE A 29 2.51 0.14 -17.67
C ILE A 29 1.35 1.12 -17.84
N ALA A 30 0.12 0.65 -17.67
CA ALA A 30 -1.04 1.53 -17.70
C ALA A 30 -0.95 2.54 -16.54
N ILE A 31 -0.71 3.80 -16.89
CA ILE A 31 -0.68 4.93 -15.96
C ILE A 31 -2.10 5.45 -15.84
N LEU A 32 -2.66 5.43 -14.63
CA LEU A 32 -4.02 5.94 -14.41
C LEU A 32 -4.07 7.46 -14.28
N SER A 33 -5.06 8.06 -14.92
CA SER A 33 -5.45 9.45 -14.72
C SER A 33 -6.14 9.69 -13.37
N ASP A 34 -6.27 10.95 -12.98
CA ASP A 34 -7.04 11.32 -11.77
C ASP A 34 -8.51 10.90 -11.84
N ALA A 35 -9.11 11.01 -13.02
CA ALA A 35 -10.49 10.60 -13.24
C ALA A 35 -10.67 9.09 -13.03
N GLU A 36 -9.73 8.27 -13.54
CA GLU A 36 -9.77 6.82 -13.36
C GLU A 36 -9.53 6.40 -11.90
N ILE A 37 -8.64 7.09 -11.18
CA ILE A 37 -8.42 6.86 -9.75
C ILE A 37 -9.69 7.23 -8.96
N ALA A 38 -10.28 8.40 -9.23
CA ALA A 38 -11.50 8.84 -8.56
C ALA A 38 -12.68 7.88 -8.83
N LEU A 39 -12.86 7.45 -10.09
CA LEU A 39 -13.87 6.45 -10.46
C LEU A 39 -13.61 5.10 -9.76
N GLY A 40 -12.34 4.70 -9.65
CA GLY A 40 -11.94 3.50 -8.89
C GLY A 40 -12.38 3.57 -7.43
N ALA A 41 -12.15 4.71 -6.76
CA ALA A 41 -12.60 4.92 -5.39
C ALA A 41 -14.12 4.90 -5.24
N GLN A 42 -14.87 5.52 -6.17
CA GLN A 42 -16.33 5.46 -6.19
C GLN A 42 -16.86 4.02 -6.29
N ARG A 43 -16.26 3.24 -7.19
CA ARG A 43 -16.59 1.82 -7.38
C ARG A 43 -16.27 0.96 -6.15
N ILE A 44 -15.15 1.22 -5.48
CA ILE A 44 -14.81 0.58 -4.19
C ILE A 44 -15.87 0.91 -3.14
N ARG A 45 -16.22 2.19 -2.99
CA ARG A 45 -17.24 2.64 -2.03
C ARG A 45 -18.58 1.94 -2.22
N ALA A 46 -18.99 1.69 -3.46
CA ALA A 46 -20.26 1.04 -3.77
C ALA A 46 -20.27 -0.49 -3.53
N ARG A 47 -19.10 -1.14 -3.40
CA ARG A 47 -18.99 -2.61 -3.44
C ARG A 47 -18.31 -3.22 -2.21
N SER A 48 -17.52 -2.43 -1.49
CA SER A 48 -16.81 -2.89 -0.30
C SER A 48 -17.76 -3.04 0.89
N ARG A 49 -17.44 -4.00 1.77
CA ARG A 49 -18.07 -4.16 3.08
C ARG A 49 -17.52 -3.16 4.13
N HIS A 50 -16.33 -2.62 3.90
CA HIS A 50 -15.65 -1.64 4.75
C HIS A 50 -15.25 -0.41 3.92
N PRO A 51 -16.21 0.31 3.32
CA PRO A 51 -15.94 1.27 2.26
C PRO A 51 -15.07 2.46 2.68
N LEU A 52 -15.13 2.89 3.94
CA LEU A 52 -14.35 4.02 4.42
C LEU A 52 -12.85 3.68 4.48
N GLU A 53 -12.52 2.55 5.09
CA GLU A 53 -11.15 2.05 5.21
C GLU A 53 -10.57 1.66 3.85
N ASP A 54 -11.37 0.98 3.02
CA ASP A 54 -10.93 0.54 1.69
C ASP A 54 -10.64 1.70 0.74
N VAL A 55 -11.44 2.76 0.78
CA VAL A 55 -11.20 3.98 -0.01
C VAL A 55 -9.96 4.72 0.51
N ALA A 56 -9.79 4.83 1.82
CA ALA A 56 -8.60 5.44 2.41
C ALA A 56 -7.33 4.66 2.03
N LEU A 57 -7.36 3.33 2.10
CA LEU A 57 -6.24 2.46 1.74
C LEU A 57 -5.92 2.54 0.24
N TYR A 58 -6.95 2.61 -0.60
CA TYR A 58 -6.81 2.82 -2.04
C TYR A 58 -6.11 4.14 -2.37
N TYR A 59 -6.59 5.26 -1.81
CA TYR A 59 -5.95 6.56 -2.02
C TYR A 59 -4.54 6.62 -1.41
N MET A 60 -4.30 5.92 -0.30
CA MET A 60 -2.97 5.91 0.34
C MET A 60 -1.89 5.43 -0.63
N LEU A 61 -2.18 4.37 -1.39
CA LEU A 61 -1.27 3.83 -2.38
C LEU A 61 -1.02 4.81 -3.54
N PHE A 62 -2.08 5.44 -4.05
CA PHE A 62 -2.01 6.36 -5.20
C PHE A 62 -1.54 7.78 -4.86
N ALA A 63 -1.53 8.16 -3.58
CA ALA A 63 -1.06 9.49 -3.16
C ALA A 63 0.39 9.47 -2.66
N THR A 64 0.82 8.39 -2.01
CA THR A 64 2.14 8.35 -1.35
C THR A 64 3.16 7.47 -2.05
N ALA A 65 2.70 6.56 -2.91
CA ALA A 65 3.52 5.46 -3.42
C ALA A 65 4.32 4.79 -2.28
N ALA A 66 3.72 4.59 -1.10
CA ALA A 66 4.27 3.72 -0.07
C ALA A 66 4.09 2.25 -0.48
N ARG A 67 4.98 1.36 -0.02
CA ARG A 67 4.85 -0.07 -0.31
C ARG A 67 3.72 -0.64 0.56
N PRO A 68 2.94 -1.63 0.09
CA PRO A 68 1.87 -2.22 0.90
C PRO A 68 2.30 -2.61 2.33
N LEU A 69 3.49 -3.21 2.48
CA LEU A 69 4.02 -3.56 3.80
C LEU A 69 4.36 -2.33 4.65
N GLU A 70 4.83 -1.24 4.06
CA GLU A 70 5.07 0.03 4.77
C GLU A 70 3.73 0.62 5.24
N ILE A 71 2.72 0.61 4.37
CA ILE A 71 1.37 1.10 4.68
C ILE A 71 0.75 0.29 5.83
N ALA A 72 0.88 -1.03 5.81
CA ALA A 72 0.40 -1.91 6.89
C ALA A 72 1.08 -1.66 8.25
N ARG A 73 2.27 -1.03 8.25
CA ARG A 73 3.04 -0.71 9.45
C ARG A 73 2.81 0.71 9.96
N LEU A 74 2.22 1.58 9.16
CA LEU A 74 1.93 2.95 9.60
C LEU A 74 1.06 2.94 10.85
N GLN A 75 1.32 3.90 11.71
CA GLN A 75 0.61 4.14 12.95
C GLN A 75 -0.10 5.48 12.89
N VAL A 76 -1.04 5.71 13.80
CA VAL A 76 -1.79 6.96 13.90
C VAL A 76 -0.85 8.17 14.00
N ARG A 77 0.23 8.06 14.80
CA ARG A 77 1.25 9.12 14.95
C ARG A 77 2.03 9.47 13.67
N ASP A 78 2.02 8.59 12.67
CA ASP A 78 2.65 8.88 11.38
C ASP A 78 1.79 9.83 10.54
N TYR A 79 0.48 9.92 10.83
CA TYR A 79 -0.48 10.77 10.10
C TYR A 79 -1.01 11.94 10.94
N LEU A 80 -1.27 11.75 12.23
CA LEU A 80 -1.77 12.79 13.14
C LEU A 80 -0.66 13.29 14.07
N ALA A 81 -0.71 14.58 14.38
CA ALA A 81 0.00 15.18 15.50
C ALA A 81 -0.82 15.03 16.80
N ALA A 82 -0.17 15.30 17.94
CA ALA A 82 -0.80 15.13 19.25
C ALA A 82 -2.01 16.07 19.43
N ASP A 83 -1.98 17.26 18.83
CA ASP A 83 -3.09 18.21 18.79
C ASP A 83 -4.24 17.79 17.84
N GLY A 84 -4.12 16.64 17.17
CA GLY A 84 -5.10 16.14 16.21
C GLY A 84 -4.97 16.70 14.80
N MET A 85 -4.00 17.59 14.53
CA MET A 85 -3.75 18.11 13.20
C MET A 85 -3.09 17.05 12.29
N VAL A 86 -3.39 17.11 10.99
CA VAL A 86 -2.77 16.21 10.01
C VAL A 86 -1.32 16.62 9.76
N ARG A 87 -0.40 15.67 9.86
CA ARG A 87 0.99 15.80 9.43
C ARG A 87 1.06 15.72 7.91
N THR A 88 0.99 16.87 7.23
CA THR A 88 1.10 16.93 5.75
C THR A 88 2.48 16.48 5.25
N SER A 89 3.53 16.74 6.04
CA SER A 89 4.87 16.19 5.86
C SER A 89 5.21 15.32 7.06
N SER A 90 5.45 14.05 6.81
CA SER A 90 5.80 13.04 7.79
C SER A 90 7.05 12.27 7.33
N GLU A 91 7.45 11.27 8.09
CA GLU A 91 8.57 10.39 7.79
C GLU A 91 8.15 8.93 7.92
N LEU A 92 8.48 8.12 6.92
CA LEU A 92 8.50 6.67 7.09
C LEU A 92 9.73 6.30 7.91
N ARG A 93 9.50 6.02 9.19
CA ARG A 93 10.54 5.65 10.15
C ARG A 93 11.31 4.39 9.72
N PRO A 94 12.59 4.23 10.08
CA PRO A 94 13.42 3.09 9.65
C PRO A 94 12.75 1.73 9.88
N GLU A 95 12.14 1.52 11.05
CA GLU A 95 11.44 0.29 11.44
C GLU A 95 10.17 0.00 10.62
N VAL A 96 9.55 1.03 10.03
CA VAL A 96 8.38 0.91 9.15
C VAL A 96 8.83 0.53 7.74
N THR A 97 9.95 1.09 7.26
CA THR A 97 10.45 0.83 5.90
C THR A 97 10.93 -0.59 5.70
N ILE A 98 10.83 -1.11 4.47
CA ILE A 98 11.42 -2.42 4.13
C ILE A 98 12.96 -2.33 4.06
N THR A 99 13.49 -1.16 3.72
CA THR A 99 14.92 -0.89 3.53
C THR A 99 15.67 -0.58 4.82
N GLY A 100 14.97 -0.39 5.95
CA GLY A 100 15.59 0.03 7.21
C GLY A 100 16.13 1.47 7.18
N ARG A 101 15.68 2.30 6.24
CA ARG A 101 16.16 3.68 6.06
C ARG A 101 14.98 4.63 6.07
N ALA A 102 15.05 5.65 6.92
CA ALA A 102 14.06 6.72 6.96
C ALA A 102 13.90 7.37 5.59
N ARG A 103 12.67 7.74 5.23
CA ARG A 103 12.40 8.56 4.04
C ARG A 103 11.16 9.43 4.21
N PRO A 104 11.08 10.60 3.55
CA PRO A 104 9.90 11.45 3.62
C PRO A 104 8.61 10.71 3.18
N LEU A 105 7.51 11.04 3.85
CA LEU A 105 6.16 10.60 3.52
C LEU A 105 5.24 11.81 3.50
N LEU A 106 4.75 12.18 2.31
CA LEU A 106 3.93 13.37 2.12
C LEU A 106 2.46 13.01 1.94
N PHE A 107 1.60 13.63 2.72
CA PHE A 107 0.15 13.52 2.64
C PHE A 107 -0.45 14.73 1.90
N ALA A 108 0.07 15.02 0.70
CA ALA A 108 -0.30 16.20 -0.08
C ALA A 108 -1.72 16.12 -0.68
N SER A 109 -2.19 14.92 -1.01
CA SER A 109 -3.50 14.71 -1.64
C SER A 109 -4.66 15.07 -0.71
N ALA A 110 -5.48 16.04 -1.10
CA ALA A 110 -6.71 16.40 -0.38
C ALA A 110 -7.68 15.21 -0.29
N ARG A 111 -7.85 14.46 -1.39
CA ARG A 111 -8.72 13.27 -1.43
C ARG A 111 -8.28 12.17 -0.45
N LEU A 112 -6.96 11.98 -0.27
CA LEU A 112 -6.46 11.05 0.74
C LEU A 112 -6.78 11.56 2.15
N ARG A 113 -6.51 12.83 2.43
CA ARG A 113 -6.76 13.42 3.74
C ARG A 113 -8.24 13.34 4.13
N GLU A 114 -9.13 13.71 3.21
CA GLU A 114 -10.59 13.59 3.40
C GLU A 114 -11.02 12.14 3.65
N ALA A 115 -10.49 11.18 2.88
CA ALA A 115 -10.80 9.77 3.07
C ALA A 115 -10.31 9.24 4.43
N LEU A 116 -9.10 9.66 4.86
CA LEU A 116 -8.56 9.31 6.17
C LEU A 116 -9.34 9.96 7.30
N ASP A 117 -9.71 11.24 7.18
CA ASP A 117 -10.50 11.93 8.21
C ASP A 117 -11.83 11.20 8.45
N VAL A 118 -12.60 10.92 7.38
CA VAL A 118 -13.86 10.17 7.49
C VAL A 118 -13.65 8.76 8.06
N CYS A 119 -12.57 8.08 7.65
CA CYS A 119 -12.25 6.75 8.15
C CYS A 119 -11.90 6.75 9.66
N LEU A 120 -11.10 7.71 10.10
CA LEU A 120 -10.67 7.83 11.50
C LEU A 120 -11.82 8.27 12.40
N ASP A 121 -12.69 9.17 11.94
CA ASP A 121 -13.89 9.57 12.69
C ASP A 121 -14.83 8.38 12.92
N ALA A 122 -15.09 7.58 11.87
CA ALA A 122 -15.89 6.37 11.99
C ALA A 122 -15.25 5.33 12.92
N ARG A 123 -13.91 5.24 12.92
CA ARG A 123 -13.14 4.36 13.79
C ARG A 123 -13.25 4.78 15.26
N VAL A 124 -13.16 6.08 15.55
CA VAL A 124 -13.38 6.63 16.90
C VAL A 124 -14.80 6.34 17.38
N ALA A 125 -15.81 6.59 16.53
CA ALA A 125 -17.21 6.30 16.85
C ALA A 125 -17.46 4.81 17.14
N SER A 126 -16.68 3.93 16.52
CA SER A 126 -16.75 2.47 16.72
C SER A 126 -15.88 1.96 17.88
N GLY A 127 -15.17 2.85 18.58
CA GLY A 127 -14.33 2.51 19.73
C GLY A 127 -13.07 1.70 19.40
N GLN A 128 -12.55 1.80 18.17
CA GLN A 128 -11.46 0.95 17.69
C GLN A 128 -10.09 1.62 17.81
N GLY A 129 -9.21 1.05 18.63
CA GLY A 129 -7.85 1.58 18.81
C GLY A 129 -7.82 2.96 19.47
N LEU A 130 -8.68 3.15 20.47
CA LEU A 130 -8.75 4.37 21.28
C LEU A 130 -7.51 4.54 22.15
N GLY A 131 -7.16 5.80 22.39
CA GLY A 131 -6.09 6.21 23.29
C GLY A 131 -6.59 7.28 24.26
N ARG A 132 -5.76 8.29 24.51
CA ARG A 132 -6.16 9.44 25.32
C ARG A 132 -7.13 10.33 24.54
N GLN A 133 -8.23 10.73 25.16
CA GLN A 133 -9.26 11.55 24.50
C GLN A 133 -8.77 12.94 24.06
N ASP A 134 -7.78 13.49 24.75
CA ASP A 134 -7.23 14.83 24.52
C ASP A 134 -6.12 14.88 23.47
N ALA A 135 -5.74 13.74 22.88
CA ALA A 135 -4.63 13.66 21.94
C ALA A 135 -4.99 12.81 20.71
N TYR A 136 -4.40 13.12 19.56
CA TYR A 136 -4.56 12.35 18.32
C TYR A 136 -6.03 12.05 17.96
N ARG A 137 -6.93 13.01 18.26
CA ARG A 137 -8.39 12.88 18.10
C ARG A 137 -9.03 11.71 18.88
N GLY A 138 -8.42 11.30 19.99
CA GLY A 138 -8.91 10.19 20.82
C GLY A 138 -8.37 8.81 20.44
N LEU A 139 -7.50 8.73 19.43
CA LEU A 139 -6.88 7.47 18.99
C LEU A 139 -5.55 7.22 19.70
N ASP A 140 -5.19 5.94 19.85
CA ASP A 140 -3.87 5.55 20.35
C ASP A 140 -2.82 5.85 19.26
N PRO A 141 -1.81 6.70 19.53
CA PRO A 141 -0.76 7.03 18.56
C PRO A 141 0.00 5.81 18.03
N ASP A 142 0.06 4.72 18.79
CA ASP A 142 0.82 3.52 18.48
C ASP A 142 -0.04 2.46 17.76
N SER A 143 -1.35 2.69 17.73
CA SER A 143 -2.26 1.88 16.96
C SER A 143 -1.97 1.99 15.46
N ARG A 144 -2.20 0.90 14.71
CA ARG A 144 -2.02 0.93 13.26
C ARG A 144 -2.98 1.93 12.63
N LEU A 145 -2.50 2.65 11.62
CA LEU A 145 -3.31 3.60 10.85
C LEU A 145 -4.45 2.88 10.12
N PHE A 146 -4.13 1.74 9.51
CA PHE A 146 -5.09 0.84 8.88
C PHE A 146 -5.21 -0.46 9.67
N LEU A 147 -6.45 -0.87 9.89
CA LEU A 147 -6.85 -2.11 10.53
C LEU A 147 -7.29 -3.13 9.46
N SER A 148 -7.36 -4.37 9.88
CA SER A 148 -7.99 -5.44 9.11
C SER A 148 -9.47 -5.54 9.49
N SER A 149 -10.22 -6.39 8.80
CA SER A 149 -11.63 -6.64 9.09
C SER A 149 -11.90 -7.13 10.52
N THR A 150 -10.88 -7.59 11.25
CA THR A 150 -11.00 -7.99 12.67
C THR A 150 -10.77 -6.82 13.64
N GLY A 151 -10.59 -5.58 13.15
CA GLY A 151 -10.33 -4.40 13.99
C GLY A 151 -8.91 -4.35 14.57
N THR A 152 -8.03 -5.23 14.12
CA THR A 152 -6.61 -5.27 14.52
C THR A 152 -5.73 -4.96 13.33
N GLY A 153 -4.51 -4.47 13.59
CA GLY A 153 -3.52 -4.26 12.53
C GLY A 153 -3.25 -5.51 11.69
N PHE A 154 -2.85 -5.33 10.43
CA PHE A 154 -2.49 -6.45 9.57
C PHE A 154 -1.37 -7.30 10.19
N THR A 155 -1.55 -8.62 10.21
CA THR A 155 -0.52 -9.55 10.67
C THR A 155 0.70 -9.50 9.75
N ILE A 156 1.86 -9.22 10.35
CA ILE A 156 3.15 -9.15 9.67
C ILE A 156 4.05 -10.22 10.29
N THR A 157 4.52 -11.15 9.46
CA THR A 157 5.34 -12.28 9.91
C THR A 157 6.76 -12.12 9.37
N PRO A 158 7.80 -12.10 10.23
CA PRO A 158 9.18 -12.16 9.77
C PRO A 158 9.47 -13.53 9.16
N TYR A 159 10.35 -13.60 8.16
CA TYR A 159 10.79 -14.86 7.57
C TYR A 159 12.24 -14.78 7.10
N GLY A 160 12.90 -15.93 6.96
CA GLY A 160 14.32 -16.02 6.60
C GLY A 160 15.22 -16.16 7.82
N GLU A 161 16.53 -16.12 7.56
CA GLU A 161 17.56 -16.35 8.59
C GLU A 161 17.69 -15.16 9.55
N PRO A 162 18.18 -15.39 10.80
CA PRO A 162 18.50 -14.32 11.74
C PRO A 162 19.37 -13.24 11.08
N GLY A 163 18.98 -11.97 11.25
CA GLY A 163 19.64 -10.81 10.61
C GLY A 163 19.09 -10.44 9.23
N GLN A 164 18.21 -11.25 8.62
CA GLN A 164 17.51 -10.86 7.39
C GLN A 164 16.28 -10.00 7.72
N HIS A 165 16.24 -8.77 7.20
CA HIS A 165 15.12 -7.85 7.37
C HIS A 165 13.99 -8.14 6.36
N ARG A 166 13.38 -9.33 6.46
CA ARG A 166 12.37 -9.84 5.54
C ARG A 166 11.05 -10.12 6.25
N PHE A 167 9.96 -9.64 5.66
CA PHE A 167 8.63 -9.74 6.26
C PHE A 167 7.56 -9.97 5.21
N GLU A 168 6.59 -10.81 5.56
CA GLU A 168 5.42 -11.10 4.75
C GLU A 168 4.17 -10.54 5.43
N CYS A 169 3.27 -9.99 4.63
CA CYS A 169 1.94 -9.61 5.07
C CYS A 169 0.94 -10.05 4.00
N ARG A 170 0.43 -11.29 4.09
CA ARG A 170 -0.49 -11.82 3.06
C ARG A 170 -1.81 -11.04 3.01
N ALA A 171 -2.28 -10.60 4.17
CA ALA A 171 -3.56 -9.90 4.31
C ALA A 171 -3.57 -8.58 3.52
N ILE A 172 -2.51 -7.76 3.58
CA ILE A 172 -2.46 -6.49 2.85
C ILE A 172 -2.43 -6.72 1.32
N TRP A 173 -1.71 -7.73 0.85
CA TRP A 173 -1.68 -8.08 -0.58
C TRP A 173 -3.06 -8.55 -1.08
N HIS A 174 -3.74 -9.40 -0.29
CA HIS A 174 -5.10 -9.82 -0.59
C HIS A 174 -6.07 -8.63 -0.62
N HIS A 175 -5.92 -7.68 0.33
CA HIS A 175 -6.72 -6.46 0.36
C HIS A 175 -6.55 -5.65 -0.91
N TYR A 176 -5.33 -5.29 -1.31
CA TYR A 176 -5.12 -4.52 -2.55
C TYR A 176 -5.65 -5.23 -3.79
N ARG A 177 -5.49 -6.55 -3.91
CA ARG A 177 -6.09 -7.32 -5.00
C ARG A 177 -7.62 -7.21 -5.01
N THR A 178 -8.24 -7.21 -3.85
CA THR A 178 -9.68 -7.03 -3.68
C THR A 178 -10.10 -5.61 -4.05
N LEU A 179 -9.35 -4.58 -3.62
CA LEU A 179 -9.59 -3.19 -3.97
C LEU A 179 -9.54 -2.96 -5.49
N PHE A 180 -8.50 -3.44 -6.17
CA PHE A 180 -8.39 -3.30 -7.62
C PHE A 180 -9.48 -4.04 -8.38
N ARG A 181 -9.91 -5.20 -7.86
CA ARG A 181 -11.09 -5.89 -8.40
C ARG A 181 -12.35 -5.05 -8.23
N HIS A 182 -12.60 -4.47 -7.06
CA HIS A 182 -13.75 -3.60 -6.82
C HIS A 182 -13.73 -2.33 -7.67
N ALA A 183 -12.55 -1.75 -7.89
CA ALA A 183 -12.33 -0.61 -8.79
C ALA A 183 -12.45 -0.95 -10.29
N GLU A 184 -12.60 -2.24 -10.64
CA GLU A 184 -12.53 -2.78 -12.00
C GLU A 184 -11.19 -2.54 -12.73
N GLN A 185 -10.13 -2.34 -11.96
CA GLN A 185 -8.78 -2.08 -12.43
C GLN A 185 -7.97 -3.38 -12.50
N LYS A 186 -8.42 -4.34 -13.32
CA LYS A 186 -7.92 -5.73 -13.33
C LYS A 186 -6.42 -5.88 -13.61
N GLN A 187 -5.82 -4.93 -14.33
CA GLN A 187 -4.39 -4.94 -14.69
C GLN A 187 -3.52 -4.18 -13.68
N VAL A 188 -4.13 -3.53 -12.69
CA VAL A 188 -3.41 -2.73 -11.70
C VAL A 188 -2.89 -3.63 -10.58
N THR A 189 -1.64 -3.39 -10.22
CA THR A 189 -0.97 -3.98 -9.06
C THR A 189 -0.44 -2.85 -8.19
N ALA A 190 0.00 -3.19 -6.97
CA ALA A 190 0.64 -2.18 -6.11
C ALA A 190 1.88 -1.55 -6.76
N LEU A 191 2.62 -2.30 -7.59
CA LEU A 191 3.77 -1.78 -8.32
C LEU A 191 3.35 -0.78 -9.41
N THR A 192 2.36 -1.13 -10.23
CA THR A 192 1.92 -0.24 -11.32
C THR A 192 1.19 1.00 -10.79
N ALA A 193 0.49 0.89 -9.66
CA ALA A 193 -0.06 2.05 -8.95
C ALA A 193 1.05 3.01 -8.50
N ARG A 194 2.15 2.49 -7.94
CA ARG A 194 3.32 3.31 -7.57
C ARG A 194 4.00 3.94 -8.79
N HIS A 195 4.09 3.21 -9.92
CA HIS A 195 4.58 3.77 -11.17
C HIS A 195 3.66 4.88 -11.70
N THR A 196 2.34 4.77 -11.50
CA THR A 196 1.39 5.84 -11.81
C THR A 196 1.72 7.10 -11.03
N VAL A 197 1.98 7.00 -9.72
CA VAL A 197 2.40 8.15 -8.91
C VAL A 197 3.71 8.74 -9.43
N ALA A 198 4.72 7.91 -9.67
CA ALA A 198 6.02 8.36 -10.15
C ALA A 198 5.92 9.09 -11.50
N ALA A 199 5.22 8.51 -12.47
CA ALA A 199 5.04 9.11 -13.79
C ALA A 199 4.36 10.49 -13.69
N ARG A 200 3.40 10.63 -12.78
CA ARG A 200 2.65 11.88 -12.57
C ARG A 200 3.39 12.95 -11.79
N LEU A 201 4.45 12.59 -11.04
CA LEU A 201 5.32 13.58 -10.40
C LEU A 201 6.27 14.26 -11.38
N TYR A 202 6.52 13.64 -12.54
CA TYR A 202 7.42 14.14 -13.59
C TYR A 202 6.69 14.59 -14.86
N ALA A 203 5.36 14.57 -14.86
CA ALA A 203 4.52 15.06 -15.96
C ALA A 203 4.20 16.55 -15.78
#